data_AF-E4XYH9-F1
#
_entry.id   AF-E4XYH9-F1
#
_cell.length_a   1.000
_cell.length_b   1.000
_cell.length_c   1.000
_cell.angle_alpha   90.00
_cell.angle_beta   90.00
_cell.angle_gamma   90.00
#
_symmetry.space_group_name_H-M   'P 1'
#
loop_
_entity.id
_entity.type
_entity.pdbx_description
1 polymer ?
#
loop_
_entity_poly.entity_id
_entity_poly.type
_entity_poly.pdbx_seq_one_letter_code
_entity_poly.pdbx_strand_id
1 'polypeptide(L)'
;IPDVRRPGKEKWVVFTFINSILAIAVYSYLMVWFASVLGRVFQIPIEVMGLTFLAAGTSVPDLITSVIVAKKGLGDMAVSSSIGSNIFDVTVGLPLPWLIHSLINGGQEVTVQSEGMLCSISMLFLMLVAVFSSIACYKWRMTKGLGMAMFVLYGIFLAVSLTLEIDNGYDCFL
;
A
#
# COMPACT_ATOMS: atom_id res chain seq x y z
N ILE A 1 -11.54 19.32 -14.95
CA ILE A 1 -10.56 18.79 -15.92
C ILE A 1 -11.29 18.59 -17.26
N PRO A 2 -10.89 19.25 -18.36
CA PRO A 2 -11.56 19.07 -19.66
C PRO A 2 -11.44 17.62 -20.14
N ASP A 3 -12.55 17.05 -20.61
CA ASP A 3 -12.58 15.67 -21.11
C ASP A 3 -11.92 15.58 -22.50
N VAL A 4 -10.73 14.98 -22.52
CA VAL A 4 -9.90 14.76 -23.72
C VAL A 4 -10.39 13.59 -24.58
N ARG A 5 -11.38 12.81 -24.12
CA ARG A 5 -12.00 11.75 -24.94
C ARG A 5 -12.94 12.31 -26.01
N ARG A 6 -13.26 13.59 -25.96
CA ARG A 6 -14.10 14.25 -26.98
C ARG A 6 -13.25 14.68 -28.19
N PRO A 7 -13.70 14.40 -29.42
CA PRO A 7 -12.97 14.79 -30.63
C PRO A 7 -12.75 16.31 -30.66
N GLY A 8 -11.52 16.73 -31.00
CA GLY A 8 -11.10 18.14 -31.04
C GLY A 8 -10.44 18.69 -29.77
N LYS A 9 -10.39 17.93 -28.66
CA LYS A 9 -9.73 18.35 -27.40
C LYS A 9 -8.42 17.61 -27.08
N GLU A 10 -7.91 16.82 -28.00
CA GLU A 10 -6.67 16.02 -27.83
C GLU A 10 -5.43 16.88 -27.49
N LYS A 11 -5.39 18.14 -27.96
CA LYS A 11 -4.31 19.09 -27.63
C LYS A 11 -4.22 19.44 -26.14
N TRP A 12 -5.28 19.17 -25.38
CA TRP A 12 -5.34 19.45 -23.94
C TRP A 12 -4.85 18.29 -23.07
N VAL A 13 -4.43 17.15 -23.66
CA VAL A 13 -3.96 15.97 -22.92
C VAL A 13 -2.84 16.32 -21.95
N VAL A 14 -1.80 17.03 -22.41
CA VAL A 14 -0.67 17.43 -21.56
C VAL A 14 -1.13 18.34 -20.42
N PHE A 15 -2.01 19.31 -20.71
CA PHE A 15 -2.57 20.18 -19.68
C PHE A 15 -3.40 19.40 -18.66
N THR A 16 -4.27 18.49 -19.09
CA THR A 16 -5.07 17.66 -18.18
C THR A 16 -4.22 16.74 -17.33
N PHE A 17 -3.15 16.19 -17.88
CA PHE A 17 -2.21 15.33 -17.18
C PHE A 17 -1.47 16.09 -16.08
N ILE A 18 -0.93 17.27 -16.39
CA ILE A 18 -0.26 18.14 -15.41
C ILE A 18 -1.24 18.57 -14.31
N ASN A 19 -2.48 18.94 -14.66
CA ASN A 19 -3.50 19.27 -13.66
C ASN A 19 -3.84 18.10 -12.75
N SER A 20 -3.90 16.86 -13.27
CA SER A 20 -4.11 15.67 -12.45
C SER A 20 -2.95 15.44 -11.48
N ILE A 21 -1.70 15.58 -11.93
CA ILE A 21 -0.52 15.47 -11.05
C ILE A 21 -0.57 16.52 -9.94
N LEU A 22 -0.86 17.78 -10.29
CA LEU A 22 -0.95 18.86 -9.32
C LEU A 22 -2.09 18.62 -8.32
N ALA A 23 -3.25 18.14 -8.79
CA ALA A 23 -4.37 17.81 -7.93
C ALA A 23 -4.00 16.68 -6.96
N ILE A 24 -3.36 15.60 -7.42
CA ILE A 24 -2.89 14.50 -6.56
C ILE A 24 -1.90 15.02 -5.52
N ALA A 25 -0.95 15.89 -5.89
CA ALA A 25 -0.01 16.48 -4.96
C ALA A 25 -0.71 17.31 -3.86
N VAL A 26 -1.66 18.16 -4.25
CA VAL A 26 -2.45 18.98 -3.29
C VAL A 26 -3.29 18.10 -2.38
N TYR A 27 -4.01 17.11 -2.91
CA TYR A 27 -4.82 16.20 -2.11
C TYR A 27 -3.99 15.33 -1.18
N SER A 28 -2.82 14.87 -1.63
CA SER A 28 -1.88 14.13 -0.79
C SER A 28 -1.41 14.97 0.40
N TYR A 29 -1.02 16.22 0.17
CA TYR A 29 -0.64 17.15 1.24
C TYR A 29 -1.80 17.39 2.23
N LEU A 30 -3.00 17.65 1.73
CA LEU A 30 -4.19 17.83 2.57
C LEU A 30 -4.50 16.58 3.39
N MET A 31 -4.39 15.38 2.80
CA MET A 31 -4.62 14.11 3.48
C MET A 31 -3.68 13.94 4.68
N VAL A 32 -2.37 14.16 4.48
CA VAL A 32 -1.38 14.10 5.56
C VAL A 32 -1.67 15.15 6.63
N TRP A 33 -1.99 16.38 6.22
CA TRP A 33 -2.29 17.46 7.16
C TRP A 33 -3.52 17.15 8.02
N PHE A 34 -4.60 16.66 7.42
CA PHE A 34 -5.80 16.24 8.17
C PHE A 34 -5.49 15.08 9.11
N ALA A 35 -4.71 14.09 8.68
CA ALA A 35 -4.27 12.99 9.54
C ALA A 35 -3.46 13.50 10.76
N SER A 36 -2.58 14.48 10.57
CA SER A 36 -1.82 15.12 11.65
C SER A 36 -2.68 15.96 12.60
N VAL A 37 -3.74 16.60 12.11
CA VAL A 37 -4.70 17.30 12.96
C VAL A 37 -5.52 16.30 13.77
N LEU A 38 -6.03 15.24 13.14
CA LEU A 38 -6.80 14.19 13.81
C LEU A 38 -5.95 13.46 14.86
N GLY A 39 -4.70 13.08 14.54
CA GLY A 39 -3.78 12.44 15.50
C GLY A 39 -3.58 13.28 16.77
N ARG A 40 -3.43 14.61 16.62
CA ARG A 40 -3.31 15.53 17.77
C ARG A 40 -4.59 15.64 18.59
N VAL A 41 -5.76 15.63 17.95
CA VAL A 41 -7.06 15.70 18.64
C VAL A 41 -7.35 14.41 19.41
N PHE A 42 -7.07 13.25 18.80
CA PHE A 42 -7.31 11.94 19.42
C PHE A 42 -6.16 11.44 20.30
N GLN A 43 -5.07 12.22 20.44
CA GLN A 43 -3.86 11.83 21.18
C GLN A 43 -3.25 10.51 20.66
N ILE A 44 -3.34 10.27 19.35
CA ILE A 44 -2.76 9.10 18.69
C ILE A 44 -1.44 9.53 18.02
N PRO A 45 -0.35 8.76 18.17
CA PRO A 45 0.93 9.04 17.51
C PRO A 45 0.76 9.17 15.99
N ILE A 46 1.49 10.11 15.38
CA ILE A 46 1.38 10.37 13.93
C ILE A 46 1.87 9.18 13.10
N GLU A 47 2.79 8.41 13.65
CA GLU A 47 3.34 7.19 13.08
C GLU A 47 2.23 6.14 12.92
N VAL A 48 1.43 5.93 13.97
CA VAL A 48 0.29 5.01 13.96
C VAL A 48 -0.79 5.50 12.99
N MET A 49 -1.09 6.80 12.98
CA MET A 49 -2.04 7.40 12.00
C MET A 49 -1.57 7.22 10.55
N GLY A 50 -0.27 7.34 10.30
CA GLY A 50 0.36 7.10 9.00
C GLY A 50 0.24 5.64 8.57
N LEU A 51 0.63 4.71 9.45
CA LEU A 51 0.64 3.27 9.20
C LEU A 51 -0.76 2.67 9.03
N THR A 52 -1.80 3.29 9.59
CA THR A 52 -3.17 2.75 9.57
C THR A 52 -4.09 3.54 8.65
N PHE A 53 -4.46 4.77 9.02
CA PHE A 53 -5.45 5.57 8.30
C PHE A 53 -4.94 6.01 6.93
N LEU A 54 -3.69 6.45 6.86
CA LEU A 54 -3.09 6.93 5.62
C LEU A 54 -2.85 5.77 4.65
N ALA A 55 -2.27 4.66 5.15
CA ALA A 55 -2.06 3.44 4.37
C ALA A 55 -3.38 2.81 3.88
N ALA A 56 -4.42 2.77 4.71
CA ALA A 56 -5.75 2.32 4.29
C ALA A 56 -6.37 3.28 3.27
N GLY A 57 -6.19 4.60 3.47
CA GLY A 57 -6.72 5.64 2.59
C GLY A 57 -6.19 5.58 1.17
N THR A 58 -4.91 5.23 0.97
CA THR A 58 -4.33 5.03 -0.36
C THR A 58 -4.79 3.72 -1.02
N SER A 59 -5.03 2.68 -0.24
CA SER A 59 -5.45 1.36 -0.75
C SER A 59 -6.92 1.29 -1.19
N VAL A 60 -7.80 2.10 -0.60
CA VAL A 60 -9.25 2.10 -0.90
C VAL A 60 -9.55 2.48 -2.36
N PRO A 61 -9.01 3.58 -2.92
CA PRO A 61 -9.17 3.91 -4.33
C PRO A 61 -8.70 2.78 -5.26
N ASP A 62 -7.56 2.15 -4.98
CA ASP A 62 -7.00 1.07 -5.78
C ASP A 62 -7.86 -0.20 -5.73
N LEU A 63 -8.46 -0.49 -4.56
CA LEU A 63 -9.45 -1.55 -4.44
C LEU A 63 -10.68 -1.26 -5.30
N ILE A 64 -11.21 -0.03 -5.25
CA ILE A 64 -12.39 0.37 -6.04
C ILE A 64 -12.10 0.23 -7.54
N THR A 65 -10.96 0.74 -8.02
CA THR A 65 -10.59 0.64 -9.44
C THR A 65 -10.40 -0.80 -9.87
N SER A 66 -9.73 -1.63 -9.06
CA SER A 66 -9.53 -3.05 -9.32
C SER A 66 -10.86 -3.82 -9.38
N VAL A 67 -11.79 -3.54 -8.47
CA VAL A 67 -13.13 -4.16 -8.47
C VAL A 67 -13.93 -3.75 -9.70
N ILE A 68 -13.87 -2.48 -10.13
CA ILE A 68 -14.56 -2.02 -11.34
C ILE A 68 -14.01 -2.73 -12.59
N VAL A 69 -12.68 -2.88 -12.70
CA VAL A 69 -12.02 -3.56 -13.83
C VAL A 69 -12.34 -5.06 -13.82
N ALA A 70 -12.31 -5.70 -12.64
CA ALA A 70 -12.71 -7.11 -12.49
C ALA A 70 -14.17 -7.35 -12.91
N LYS A 71 -15.10 -6.46 -12.52
CA LYS A 71 -16.52 -6.53 -12.91
C LYS A 71 -16.74 -6.38 -14.42
N LYS A 72 -15.80 -5.76 -15.15
CA LYS A 72 -15.81 -5.65 -16.61
C LYS A 72 -15.26 -6.89 -17.33
N GLY A 73 -14.95 -7.96 -16.58
CA GLY A 73 -14.37 -9.19 -17.13
C GLY A 73 -12.85 -9.13 -17.31
N LEU A 74 -12.20 -8.06 -16.89
CA LEU A 74 -10.75 -7.85 -17.00
C LEU A 74 -10.03 -8.24 -15.70
N GLY A 75 -10.29 -9.45 -15.20
CA GLY A 75 -9.75 -9.94 -13.92
C GLY A 75 -8.22 -9.92 -13.86
N ASP A 76 -7.55 -10.36 -14.93
CA ASP A 76 -6.08 -10.39 -14.99
C ASP A 76 -5.47 -8.98 -14.91
N MET A 77 -6.15 -7.97 -15.48
CA MET A 77 -5.75 -6.57 -15.38
C MET A 77 -5.93 -6.01 -13.96
N ALA A 78 -7.02 -6.39 -13.29
CA ALA A 78 -7.25 -5.99 -11.91
C ALA A 78 -6.17 -6.56 -10.97
N VAL A 79 -5.79 -7.83 -11.17
CA VAL A 79 -4.76 -8.49 -10.37
C VAL A 79 -3.38 -7.90 -10.63
N SER A 80 -3.02 -7.69 -11.89
CA SER A 80 -1.71 -7.11 -12.24
C SER A 80 -1.58 -5.67 -11.76
N SER A 81 -2.66 -4.87 -11.80
CA SER A 81 -2.66 -3.51 -11.26
C SER A 81 -2.45 -3.50 -9.74
N SER A 82 -3.15 -4.38 -9.02
CA SER A 82 -3.05 -4.46 -7.56
C SER A 82 -1.69 -4.98 -7.07
N ILE A 83 -1.10 -5.94 -7.77
CA ILE A 83 0.25 -6.43 -7.46
C ILE A 83 1.30 -5.37 -7.85
N GLY A 84 1.12 -4.73 -9.01
CA GLY A 84 2.06 -3.76 -9.56
C GLY A 84 2.20 -2.48 -8.72
N SER A 85 1.10 -1.95 -8.17
CA SER A 85 1.15 -0.77 -7.30
C SER A 85 1.94 -1.04 -6.01
N ASN A 86 1.70 -2.16 -5.35
CA ASN A 86 2.43 -2.54 -4.14
C ASN A 86 3.93 -2.76 -4.41
N ILE A 87 4.28 -3.38 -5.54
CA ILE A 87 5.69 -3.53 -5.94
C ILE A 87 6.32 -2.16 -6.18
N PHE A 88 5.61 -1.24 -6.85
CA PHE A 88 6.09 0.12 -7.09
C PHE A 88 6.28 0.90 -5.77
N ASP A 89 5.37 0.77 -4.82
CA ASP A 89 5.49 1.45 -3.52
C ASP A 89 6.71 0.98 -2.74
N VAL A 90 7.00 -0.32 -2.73
CA VAL A 90 8.18 -0.87 -2.03
C VAL A 90 9.48 -0.53 -2.76
N THR A 91 9.50 -0.58 -4.10
CA THR A 91 10.73 -0.42 -4.89
C THR A 91 11.07 1.03 -5.22
N VAL A 92 10.07 1.89 -5.32
CA VAL A 92 10.20 3.29 -5.73
C VAL A 92 9.65 4.22 -4.66
N GLY A 93 8.47 3.93 -4.11
CA GLY A 93 7.80 4.77 -3.10
C GLY A 93 8.60 4.94 -1.80
N LEU A 94 9.18 3.86 -1.26
CA LEU A 94 10.00 3.90 -0.03
C LEU A 94 11.41 4.44 -0.26
N PRO A 95 12.18 4.01 -1.29
CA PRO A 95 13.57 4.42 -1.43
C PRO A 95 13.73 5.85 -1.96
N LEU A 96 12.80 6.38 -2.76
CA LEU A 96 12.92 7.72 -3.33
C LEU A 96 12.97 8.83 -2.29
N PRO A 97 12.04 8.94 -1.31
CA PRO A 97 12.11 9.96 -0.27
C PRO A 97 13.39 9.85 0.56
N TRP A 98 13.83 8.62 0.86
CA TRP A 98 15.04 8.37 1.61
C TRP A 98 16.29 8.80 0.84
N LEU A 99 16.36 8.51 -0.47
CA LEU A 99 17.45 8.95 -1.35
C LEU A 99 17.51 10.48 -1.45
N ILE A 100 16.36 11.14 -1.62
CA ILE A 100 16.28 12.61 -1.66
C ILE A 100 16.75 13.20 -0.33
N HIS A 101 16.32 12.63 0.79
CA HIS A 101 16.74 13.06 2.13
C HIS A 101 18.25 12.90 2.34
N SER A 102 18.81 11.74 1.96
CA SER A 102 20.24 11.44 2.07
C SER A 102 21.09 12.39 1.20
N LEU A 103 20.64 12.71 -0.02
CA LEU A 103 21.33 13.66 -0.90
C LEU A 103 21.34 15.09 -0.34
N ILE A 104 20.24 15.53 0.28
CA ILE A 104 20.15 16.89 0.85
C ILE A 104 20.97 17.00 2.15
N ASN A 105 20.98 15.95 2.97
CA ASN A 105 21.64 15.96 4.28
C ASN A 105 23.08 15.41 4.27
N GLY A 106 23.70 15.27 3.11
CA GLY A 106 25.10 14.90 2.98
C GLY A 106 25.43 13.47 3.42
N GLY A 107 24.50 12.53 3.28
CA GLY A 107 24.72 11.11 3.59
C GLY A 107 24.55 10.73 5.07
N GLN A 108 23.85 11.54 5.87
CA GLN A 108 23.51 11.15 7.24
C GLN A 108 22.65 9.88 7.27
N GLU A 109 23.05 8.94 8.13
CA GLU A 109 22.35 7.68 8.33
C GLU A 109 21.06 7.92 9.12
N VAL A 110 19.93 7.46 8.60
CA VAL A 110 18.65 7.45 9.31
C VAL A 110 18.63 6.22 10.19
N THR A 111 18.66 6.40 11.51
CA THR A 111 18.60 5.31 12.48
C THR A 111 17.23 4.63 12.42
N VAL A 112 17.20 3.37 12.01
CA VAL A 112 16.00 2.54 12.01
C VAL A 112 15.93 1.77 13.33
N GLN A 113 14.79 1.83 14.03
CA GLN A 113 14.57 1.02 15.22
C GLN A 113 14.67 -0.47 14.84
N SER A 114 15.56 -1.20 15.50
CA SER A 114 15.92 -2.57 15.14
C SER A 114 15.18 -3.63 15.97
N GLU A 115 14.43 -3.18 16.97
CA GLU A 115 13.65 -4.00 17.89
C GLU A 115 12.60 -4.79 17.10
N GLY A 116 12.70 -6.13 17.16
CA GLY A 116 11.82 -7.08 16.48
C GLY A 116 11.82 -7.13 14.95
N MET A 117 12.80 -6.51 14.29
CA MET A 117 12.93 -6.56 12.82
C MET A 117 12.95 -8.00 12.27
N LEU A 118 13.58 -8.93 12.99
CA LEU A 118 13.60 -10.36 12.62
C LEU A 118 12.21 -10.99 12.63
N CYS A 119 11.35 -10.61 13.58
CA CYS A 119 9.98 -11.10 13.66
C CYS A 119 9.17 -10.57 12.47
N SER A 120 9.23 -9.27 12.20
CA SER A 120 8.51 -8.65 11.07
C SER A 120 8.96 -9.22 9.71
N ILE A 121 10.28 -9.38 9.51
CA ILE A 121 10.82 -9.99 8.29
C ILE A 121 10.37 -11.44 8.16
N SER A 122 10.44 -12.24 9.22
CA SER A 122 10.03 -13.65 9.17
C SER A 122 8.54 -13.82 8.86
N MET A 123 7.67 -12.99 9.44
CA MET A 123 6.24 -12.98 9.15
C MET A 123 5.95 -12.60 7.70
N LEU A 124 6.64 -11.59 7.17
CA LEU A 124 6.50 -11.16 5.78
C LEU A 124 6.92 -12.28 4.81
N PHE A 125 8.06 -12.94 5.07
CA PHE A 125 8.50 -14.08 4.26
C PHE A 125 7.53 -15.26 4.33
N LEU A 126 7.01 -15.57 5.52
CA LEU A 126 6.03 -16.64 5.70
C LEU A 126 4.75 -16.37 4.92
N MET A 127 4.25 -15.13 4.96
CA MET A 127 3.08 -14.70 4.19
C MET A 127 3.33 -14.83 2.69
N LEU A 128 4.51 -14.39 2.22
CA LEU A 128 4.90 -14.50 0.81
C LEU A 128 4.87 -15.96 0.35
N VAL A 129 5.53 -16.86 1.08
CA VAL A 129 5.57 -18.29 0.77
C VAL A 129 4.15 -18.88 0.76
N ALA A 130 3.33 -18.58 1.77
CA ALA A 130 1.97 -19.10 1.87
C ALA A 130 1.09 -18.64 0.69
N VAL A 131 1.21 -17.38 0.25
CA VAL A 131 0.52 -16.85 -0.92
C VAL A 131 0.98 -17.54 -2.20
N PHE A 132 2.30 -17.66 -2.42
CA PHE A 132 2.83 -18.35 -3.60
C PHE A 132 2.43 -19.83 -3.64
N SER A 133 2.49 -20.52 -2.50
CA SER A 133 2.04 -21.91 -2.37
C SER A 133 0.56 -22.04 -2.71
N SER A 134 -0.30 -21.14 -2.23
CA SER A 134 -1.73 -21.11 -2.58
C SER A 134 -1.92 -20.97 -4.10
N ILE A 135 -1.25 -19.99 -4.73
CA ILE A 135 -1.35 -19.77 -6.18
C ILE A 135 -0.87 -21.00 -6.97
N ALA A 136 0.22 -21.63 -6.53
CA ALA A 136 0.76 -22.84 -7.14
C ALA A 136 -0.20 -24.04 -7.02
N CYS A 137 -0.82 -24.24 -5.85
CA CYS A 137 -1.82 -25.29 -5.63
C CYS A 137 -3.03 -25.16 -6.57
N TYR A 138 -3.45 -23.93 -6.89
CA TYR A 138 -4.55 -23.65 -7.82
C TYR A 138 -4.11 -23.56 -9.30
N LYS A 139 -2.89 -24.04 -9.64
CA LYS A 139 -2.35 -24.10 -11.01
C LYS A 139 -2.42 -22.77 -11.75
N TRP A 140 -2.18 -21.65 -11.06
CA TRP A 140 -2.20 -20.31 -11.65
C TRP A 140 -3.54 -19.93 -12.30
N ARG A 141 -4.65 -20.53 -11.85
CA ARG A 141 -5.99 -20.15 -12.33
C ARG A 141 -6.76 -19.37 -11.27
N MET A 142 -7.24 -18.19 -11.67
CA MET A 142 -8.17 -17.36 -10.91
C MET A 142 -9.52 -18.08 -10.77
N THR A 143 -9.68 -18.83 -9.68
CA THR A 143 -10.93 -19.51 -9.31
C THR A 143 -11.54 -18.87 -8.06
N LYS A 144 -12.85 -19.02 -7.87
CA LYS A 144 -13.52 -18.56 -6.62
C LYS A 144 -12.92 -19.23 -5.37
N GLY A 145 -12.43 -20.47 -5.51
CA GLY A 145 -11.74 -21.21 -4.44
C GLY A 145 -10.41 -20.58 -4.04
N LEU A 146 -9.59 -20.14 -5.02
CA LEU A 146 -8.37 -19.39 -4.75
C LEU A 146 -8.66 -18.11 -3.96
N GLY A 147 -9.68 -17.34 -4.37
CA GLY A 147 -10.07 -16.12 -3.67
C GLY A 147 -10.49 -16.37 -2.21
N MET A 148 -11.28 -17.41 -1.96
CA MET A 148 -11.65 -17.83 -0.60
C MET A 148 -10.42 -18.26 0.20
N ALA A 149 -9.52 -19.05 -0.40
CA ALA A 149 -8.27 -19.46 0.24
C ALA A 149 -7.40 -18.26 0.62
N MET A 150 -7.32 -17.22 -0.22
CA MET A 150 -6.58 -16.00 0.10
C MET A 150 -7.20 -15.22 1.27
N PHE A 151 -8.52 -15.13 1.34
CA PHE A 151 -9.21 -14.51 2.50
C PHE A 151 -8.96 -15.28 3.80
N VAL A 152 -9.02 -16.62 3.76
CA VAL A 152 -8.74 -17.47 4.92
C VAL A 152 -7.28 -17.31 5.36
N LEU A 153 -6.34 -17.33 4.41
CA LEU A 153 -4.92 -17.16 4.69
C LEU A 153 -4.62 -15.78 5.30
N TYR A 154 -5.26 -14.73 4.79
CA TYR A 154 -5.17 -13.40 5.39
C TYR A 154 -5.75 -13.36 6.82
N GLY A 155 -6.89 -14.02 7.07
CA GLY A 155 -7.46 -14.13 8.41
C GLY A 155 -6.55 -14.89 9.39
N ILE A 156 -5.95 -15.99 8.95
CA ILE A 156 -4.95 -16.75 9.74
C ILE A 156 -3.73 -15.87 10.01
N PHE A 157 -3.24 -15.16 9.00
CA PHE A 157 -2.11 -14.23 9.14
C PHE A 157 -2.39 -13.15 10.18
N LEU A 158 -3.57 -12.50 10.13
CA LEU A 158 -3.96 -11.51 11.12
C LEU A 158 -4.07 -12.11 12.51
N ALA A 159 -4.67 -13.30 12.65
CA ALA A 159 -4.77 -13.98 13.93
C ALA A 159 -3.39 -14.28 14.52
N VAL A 160 -2.47 -14.82 13.71
CA VAL A 160 -1.08 -15.10 14.11
C VAL A 160 -0.35 -13.81 14.48
N SER A 161 -0.45 -12.76 13.65
CA SER A 161 0.16 -11.46 13.90
C SER A 161 -0.32 -10.86 15.23
N LEU A 162 -1.63 -10.87 15.48
CA LEU A 162 -2.22 -10.36 16.72
C LEU A 162 -1.83 -11.22 17.93
N THR A 163 -1.80 -12.55 17.80
CA THR A 163 -1.37 -13.42 18.91
C THR A 163 0.10 -13.20 19.25
N LEU A 164 0.96 -13.03 18.25
CA LEU A 164 2.38 -12.75 18.47
C LEU A 164 2.61 -11.38 19.09
N GLU A 165 1.81 -10.38 18.71
CA GLU A 165 1.84 -9.04 19.30
C GLU A 165 1.37 -9.05 20.76
N ILE A 166 0.35 -9.85 21.10
CA ILE A 166 -0.17 -9.97 22.47
C ILE A 166 0.75 -10.82 23.37
N ASP A 167 1.29 -11.95 22.87
CA ASP A 167 2.19 -12.83 23.66
C ASP A 167 3.59 -12.22 23.86
N ASN A 168 4.14 -11.53 22.85
CA ASN A 168 5.47 -10.92 22.92
C ASN A 168 5.43 -9.43 23.30
N GLY A 169 4.36 -8.98 23.97
CA GLY A 169 4.02 -7.58 24.23
C GLY A 169 5.04 -6.71 24.99
N TYR A 170 6.30 -7.11 25.11
CA TYR A 170 7.39 -6.32 25.69
C TYR A 170 8.78 -6.46 25.02
N ASP A 171 9.03 -7.41 24.11
CA ASP A 171 10.40 -7.73 23.62
C ASP A 171 10.63 -7.57 22.10
N CYS A 172 9.60 -7.23 21.32
CA CYS A 172 9.68 -7.24 19.85
C CYS A 172 9.37 -5.90 19.15
N PHE A 173 9.21 -4.79 19.89
CA PHE A 173 8.91 -3.50 19.27
C PHE A 173 9.49 -2.29 20.03
N LEU A 174 10.24 -2.52 21.13
CA LEU A 174 10.75 -1.49 22.04
C LEU A 174 12.17 -1.84 22.45
#